data_AF-A0A7C7UU97-F1
#
_entry.id   AF-A0A7C7UU97-F1
#
_cell.length_a   1.000
_cell.length_b   1.000
_cell.length_c   1.000
_cell.angle_alpha   90.00
_cell.angle_beta   90.00
_cell.angle_gamma   90.00
#
_symmetry.space_group_name_H-M   'P 1'
#
loop_
_entity.id
_entity.type
_entity.pdbx_description
1 polymer ?
#
loop_
_entity_poly.entity_id
_entity_poly.type
_entity_poly.pdbx_seq_one_letter_code
_entity_poly.pdbx_strand_id
1 'polypeptide(L)'
;MSAKETLQTFISDFAKDIENVEPFNTKLIEFKLKLKSQIILILSQVSDQDIKEEQFKEMLEGVNGAIVEITKNINYENDKLLERHIAFFEAINEVLKEFLEVDSINDKHELSQLSNKISKINERMRLELKERKGGILSFIRKLIYRG
;
A
#
# COMPACT_ATOMS: atom_id res chain seq x y z
N MET A 1 3.10 18.53 -12.85
CA MET A 1 2.35 17.57 -12.02
C MET A 1 2.48 18.02 -10.59
N SER A 2 1.39 18.03 -9.84
CA SER A 2 1.41 18.29 -8.40
C SER A 2 2.06 17.12 -7.63
N ALA A 3 2.39 17.33 -6.36
CA ALA A 3 2.92 16.28 -5.50
C ALA A 3 1.92 15.11 -5.36
N LYS A 4 0.62 15.46 -5.26
CA LYS A 4 -0.51 14.54 -5.30
C LYS A 4 -0.54 13.66 -6.55
N GLU A 5 -0.54 14.27 -7.74
CA GLU A 5 -0.59 13.54 -9.02
C GLU A 5 0.62 12.63 -9.18
N THR A 6 1.80 13.10 -8.77
CA THR A 6 3.06 12.35 -8.87
C THR A 6 3.00 11.03 -8.11
N LEU A 7 2.62 11.07 -6.83
CA LEU A 7 2.53 9.84 -6.04
C LEU A 7 1.35 8.97 -6.45
N GLN A 8 0.21 9.58 -6.78
CA GLN A 8 -0.98 8.84 -7.19
C GLN A 8 -0.71 8.03 -8.46
N THR A 9 -0.11 8.64 -9.48
CA THR A 9 0.25 7.97 -10.73
C THR A 9 1.31 6.91 -10.47
N PHE A 10 2.37 7.22 -9.72
CA PHE A 10 3.44 6.27 -9.43
C PHE A 10 2.93 4.99 -8.75
N ILE A 11 2.06 5.12 -7.75
CA ILE A 11 1.46 3.99 -7.03
C ILE A 11 0.52 3.21 -7.94
N SER A 12 -0.33 3.92 -8.69
CA SER A 12 -1.30 3.29 -9.58
C SER A 12 -0.63 2.50 -10.69
N ASP A 13 0.47 3.01 -11.25
CA ASP A 13 1.19 2.36 -12.34
C ASP A 13 1.84 1.05 -11.90
N PHE A 14 2.39 0.97 -10.69
CA PHE A 14 2.86 -0.31 -10.15
C PHE A 14 1.70 -1.30 -9.94
N ALA A 15 0.57 -0.82 -9.44
CA ALA A 15 -0.59 -1.67 -9.15
C ALA A 15 -1.26 -2.23 -10.41
N LYS A 16 -1.27 -1.49 -11.53
CA LYS A 16 -1.88 -1.92 -12.80
C LYS A 16 -1.29 -3.23 -13.34
N ASP A 17 0.00 -3.46 -13.14
CA ASP A 17 0.71 -4.63 -13.68
C ASP A 17 1.12 -5.64 -12.60
N ILE A 18 0.62 -5.48 -11.37
CA ILE A 18 1.08 -6.27 -10.21
C ILE A 18 0.97 -7.79 -10.40
N GLU A 19 0.08 -8.26 -11.27
CA GLU A 19 -0.07 -9.66 -11.65
C GLU A 19 1.13 -10.18 -12.47
N ASN A 20 1.73 -9.34 -13.33
CA ASN A 20 2.80 -9.73 -14.25
C ASN A 20 4.19 -9.26 -13.81
N VAL A 21 4.29 -8.42 -12.76
CA VAL A 21 5.56 -7.97 -12.22
C VAL A 21 6.40 -9.16 -11.75
N GLU A 22 7.53 -9.38 -12.43
CA GLU A 22 8.52 -10.41 -12.07
C GLU A 22 9.97 -9.91 -12.21
N PRO A 23 10.88 -10.26 -11.29
CA PRO A 23 10.63 -10.97 -10.02
C PRO A 23 9.90 -10.06 -9.02
N PHE A 24 8.74 -10.51 -8.54
CA PHE A 24 7.84 -9.66 -7.73
C PHE A 24 8.52 -9.01 -6.52
N ASN A 25 9.23 -9.78 -5.70
CA ASN A 25 9.86 -9.28 -4.47
C ASN A 25 10.94 -8.22 -4.75
N THR A 26 11.78 -8.44 -5.77
CA THR A 26 12.81 -7.48 -6.16
C THR A 26 12.18 -6.17 -6.64
N LYS A 27 11.14 -6.27 -7.48
CA LYS A 27 10.41 -5.10 -8.00
C LYS A 27 9.65 -4.36 -6.91
N LEU A 28 9.13 -5.07 -5.90
CA LEU A 28 8.50 -4.47 -4.74
C LEU A 28 9.51 -3.67 -3.88
N ILE A 29 10.73 -4.18 -3.71
CA ILE A 29 11.82 -3.46 -3.02
C ILE A 29 12.19 -2.20 -3.82
N GLU A 30 12.38 -2.31 -5.14
CA GLU A 30 12.64 -1.15 -6.01
C GLU A 30 11.54 -0.09 -5.89
N PHE A 31 10.27 -0.53 -5.90
CA PHE A 31 9.12 0.35 -5.70
C PHE A 31 9.17 1.06 -4.35
N LYS A 32 9.43 0.33 -3.26
CA LYS A 32 9.54 0.88 -1.90
C LYS A 32 10.59 1.98 -1.83
N LEU A 33 11.78 1.72 -2.36
CA LEU A 33 12.89 2.69 -2.39
C LEU A 33 12.55 3.92 -3.23
N LYS A 34 11.93 3.72 -4.40
CA LYS A 34 11.52 4.81 -5.29
C LYS A 34 10.43 5.67 -4.65
N LEU A 35 9.41 5.07 -4.04
CA LEU A 35 8.35 5.80 -3.32
C LEU A 35 8.95 6.71 -2.24
N LYS A 36 9.80 6.13 -1.40
CA LYS A 36 10.51 6.88 -0.35
C LYS A 36 11.33 8.03 -0.94
N SER A 37 12.10 7.77 -1.99
CA SER A 37 12.93 8.78 -2.64
C SER A 37 12.11 9.93 -3.23
N GLN A 38 10.94 9.64 -3.80
CA GLN A 38 10.05 10.67 -4.35
C GLN A 38 9.49 11.57 -3.27
N ILE A 39 9.02 11.00 -2.15
CA ILE A 39 8.52 11.77 -1.02
C ILE A 39 9.63 12.67 -0.45
N ILE A 40 10.83 12.13 -0.22
CA ILE A 40 11.98 12.91 0.28
C ILE A 40 12.34 14.02 -0.71
N LEU A 41 12.39 13.72 -2.00
CA LEU A 41 12.74 14.70 -3.03
C LEU A 41 11.76 15.88 -3.02
N ILE A 42 10.46 15.60 -2.99
CA ILE A 42 9.41 16.65 -2.94
C ILE A 42 9.60 17.51 -1.68
N LEU A 43 9.72 16.89 -0.51
CA LEU A 43 9.88 17.63 0.76
C LEU A 43 11.19 18.42 0.85
N SER A 44 12.25 17.95 0.20
CA SER A 44 13.56 18.61 0.19
C SER A 44 13.60 19.88 -0.66
N GLN A 45 12.66 20.04 -1.60
CA GLN A 45 12.57 21.21 -2.47
C GLN A 45 11.97 22.43 -1.75
N VAL A 46 11.42 22.23 -0.55
CA VAL A 46 10.71 23.26 0.21
C VAL A 46 11.44 23.53 1.52
N SER A 47 11.94 24.76 1.67
CA SER A 47 12.59 25.21 2.91
C SER A 47 11.59 25.69 3.96
N ASP A 48 10.48 26.28 3.52
CA ASP A 48 9.40 26.78 4.39
C ASP A 48 8.63 25.62 5.03
N GLN A 49 8.44 25.65 6.34
CA GLN A 49 7.81 24.54 7.05
C GLN A 49 6.32 24.43 6.74
N ASP A 50 5.59 25.52 6.62
CA ASP A 50 4.14 25.50 6.40
C ASP A 50 3.83 24.94 5.00
N ILE A 51 4.60 25.38 3.99
CA ILE A 51 4.49 24.85 2.63
C ILE A 51 4.87 23.36 2.60
N LYS A 52 5.86 22.94 3.39
CA LYS A 52 6.28 21.53 3.47
C LYS A 52 5.19 20.65 4.08
N GLU A 53 4.50 21.13 5.12
CA GLU A 53 3.34 20.43 5.69
C GLU A 53 2.22 20.32 4.66
N GLU A 54 1.89 21.40 3.95
CA GLU A 54 0.85 21.40 2.91
C GLU A 54 1.19 20.41 1.79
N GLN A 55 2.42 20.43 1.28
CA GLN A 55 2.87 19.44 0.29
C GLN A 55 2.84 18.01 0.82
N PHE A 56 3.17 17.81 2.10
CA PHE A 56 3.06 16.51 2.71
C PHE A 56 1.61 16.02 2.74
N LYS A 57 0.66 16.88 3.07
CA LYS A 57 -0.78 16.57 3.02
C LYS A 57 -1.25 16.24 1.61
N GLU A 58 -0.89 17.04 0.61
CA GLU A 58 -1.20 16.75 -0.79
C GLU A 58 -0.67 15.39 -1.25
N MET A 59 0.55 15.03 -0.81
CA MET A 59 1.12 13.72 -1.07
C MET A 59 0.31 12.59 -0.43
N LEU A 60 -0.09 12.74 0.83
CA LEU A 60 -0.94 11.76 1.51
C LEU A 60 -2.30 11.61 0.83
N GLU A 61 -2.88 12.70 0.32
CA GLU A 61 -4.08 12.63 -0.51
C GLU A 61 -3.86 11.81 -1.78
N GLY A 62 -2.73 12.00 -2.46
CA GLY A 62 -2.38 11.23 -3.66
C GLY A 62 -2.24 9.74 -3.38
N VAL A 63 -1.56 9.39 -2.29
CA VAL A 63 -1.43 8.00 -1.82
C VAL A 63 -2.80 7.41 -1.49
N ASN A 64 -3.62 8.14 -0.72
CA ASN A 64 -4.97 7.72 -0.36
C ASN A 64 -5.87 7.52 -1.59
N GLY A 65 -5.80 8.43 -2.57
CA GLY A 65 -6.52 8.35 -3.83
C GLY A 65 -6.14 7.07 -4.60
N ALA A 66 -4.85 6.79 -4.74
CA ALA A 66 -4.38 5.56 -5.39
C ALA A 66 -4.89 4.31 -4.67
N ILE A 67 -4.78 4.23 -3.34
CA ILE A 67 -5.25 3.09 -2.56
C ILE A 67 -6.75 2.86 -2.76
N VAL A 68 -7.56 3.92 -2.73
CA VAL A 68 -9.01 3.83 -2.93
C VAL A 68 -9.33 3.28 -4.33
N GLU A 69 -8.66 3.76 -5.36
CA GLU A 69 -8.89 3.28 -6.73
C GLU A 69 -8.44 1.83 -6.92
N ILE A 70 -7.29 1.44 -6.36
CA ILE A 70 -6.79 0.07 -6.45
C ILE A 70 -7.73 -0.89 -5.73
N THR A 71 -8.15 -0.56 -4.51
CA THR A 71 -9.01 -1.44 -3.68
C THR A 71 -10.37 -1.73 -4.30
N LYS A 72 -10.91 -0.84 -5.14
CA LYS A 72 -12.15 -1.09 -5.90
C LYS A 72 -12.00 -2.20 -6.94
N ASN A 73 -10.78 -2.42 -7.43
CA ASN A 73 -10.50 -3.31 -8.55
C ASN A 73 -9.79 -4.61 -8.14
N ILE A 74 -9.59 -4.84 -6.83
CA ILE A 74 -8.94 -6.05 -6.34
C ILE A 74 -9.80 -7.28 -6.65
N ASN A 75 -9.20 -8.25 -7.33
CA ASN A 75 -9.78 -9.58 -7.46
C ASN A 75 -9.52 -10.37 -6.17
N TYR A 76 -10.55 -10.47 -5.33
CA TYR A 76 -10.46 -11.22 -4.08
C TYR A 76 -10.40 -12.72 -4.29
N GLU A 77 -10.81 -13.29 -5.43
CA GLU A 77 -10.87 -14.74 -5.65
C GLU A 77 -9.50 -15.36 -5.97
N ASN A 78 -8.55 -14.55 -6.46
CA ASN A 78 -7.21 -15.02 -6.81
C ASN A 78 -6.24 -14.87 -5.63
N ASP A 79 -5.97 -15.98 -4.93
CA ASP A 79 -5.09 -16.00 -3.75
C ASP A 79 -3.70 -15.40 -4.01
N LYS A 80 -3.07 -15.76 -5.14
CA LYS A 80 -1.72 -15.26 -5.49
C LYS A 80 -1.74 -13.75 -5.70
N LEU A 81 -2.74 -13.24 -6.42
CA LEU A 81 -2.88 -11.81 -6.68
C LEU A 81 -3.22 -11.04 -5.40
N LEU A 82 -4.05 -11.61 -4.54
CA LEU A 82 -4.39 -11.02 -3.25
C LEU A 82 -3.18 -10.96 -2.31
N GLU A 83 -2.35 -12.01 -2.27
CA GLU A 83 -1.06 -12.00 -1.55
C GLU A 83 -0.12 -10.90 -2.06
N ARG A 84 -0.08 -10.66 -3.37
CA ARG A 84 0.70 -9.55 -3.95
C ARG A 84 0.17 -8.18 -3.57
N HIS A 85 -1.16 -7.98 -3.59
CA HIS A 85 -1.76 -6.72 -3.15
C HIS A 85 -1.49 -6.44 -1.67
N ILE A 86 -1.56 -7.46 -0.81
CA ILE A 86 -1.20 -7.34 0.61
C ILE A 86 0.25 -6.86 0.74
N ALA A 87 1.20 -7.55 0.10
CA ALA A 87 2.62 -7.18 0.16
C ALA A 87 2.87 -5.76 -0.38
N PHE A 88 2.17 -5.37 -1.44
CA PHE A 88 2.25 -4.05 -2.03
C PHE A 88 1.76 -2.93 -1.08
N PHE A 89 0.59 -3.10 -0.48
CA PHE A 89 0.09 -2.13 0.50
C PHE A 89 0.91 -2.11 1.78
N GLU A 90 1.46 -3.25 2.21
CA GLU A 90 2.43 -3.30 3.32
C GLU A 90 3.65 -2.45 3.02
N ALA A 91 4.24 -2.57 1.83
CA ALA A 91 5.38 -1.76 1.43
C ALA A 91 5.06 -0.25 1.43
N ILE A 92 3.88 0.15 0.95
CA ILE A 92 3.43 1.56 1.04
C ILE A 92 3.34 1.99 2.51
N ASN A 93 2.69 1.18 3.35
CA ASN A 93 2.47 1.51 4.74
C ASN A 93 3.78 1.60 5.54
N GLU A 94 4.75 0.73 5.24
CA GLU A 94 6.09 0.79 5.83
C GLU A 94 6.77 2.12 5.48
N VAL A 95 6.74 2.53 4.21
CA VAL A 95 7.32 3.83 3.80
C VAL A 95 6.64 4.97 4.53
N LEU A 96 5.29 4.98 4.60
CA LEU A 96 4.56 6.01 5.33
C LEU A 96 4.93 6.05 6.81
N LYS A 97 5.06 4.89 7.47
CA LYS A 97 5.43 4.80 8.88
C LYS A 97 6.84 5.32 9.15
N GLU A 98 7.78 5.16 8.22
CA GLU A 98 9.11 5.76 8.35
C GLU A 98 9.03 7.30 8.48
N PHE A 99 8.03 7.96 7.88
CA PHE A 99 7.81 9.41 8.03
C PHE A 99 7.08 9.80 9.33
N LEU A 100 6.53 8.85 10.10
CA LEU A 100 6.04 9.15 11.46
C LEU A 100 7.18 9.48 12.42
N GLU A 101 8.36 8.89 12.18
CA GLU A 101 9.54 9.02 13.01
C GLU A 101 10.43 10.22 12.62
N VAL A 102 10.13 10.87 11.49
CA VAL A 102 10.93 11.99 10.98
C VAL A 102 10.49 13.31 11.61
N ASP A 103 11.41 14.02 12.25
CA ASP A 103 11.14 15.31 12.93
C ASP A 103 10.77 16.46 11.97
N SER A 104 11.02 16.33 10.67
CA SER A 104 10.79 17.39 9.68
C SER A 104 9.31 17.62 9.30
N ILE A 105 8.39 16.83 9.85
CA ILE A 105 6.94 16.95 9.65
C ILE A 105 6.30 16.94 11.04
N ASN A 106 5.62 18.02 11.40
CA ASN A 106 5.02 18.22 12.71
C ASN A 106 3.63 17.60 12.80
N ASP A 107 2.79 17.76 11.76
CA ASP A 107 1.44 17.23 11.75
C ASP A 107 1.42 15.78 11.24
N LYS A 108 1.34 14.83 12.18
CA LYS A 108 1.28 13.39 11.88
C LYS A 108 -0.16 12.86 11.77
N HIS A 109 -1.17 13.70 11.93
CA HIS A 109 -2.55 13.23 12.08
C HIS A 109 -3.04 12.47 10.84
N GLU A 110 -2.93 13.10 9.67
CA GLU A 110 -3.35 12.52 8.40
C GLU A 110 -2.54 11.28 8.03
N LEU A 111 -1.23 11.31 8.31
CA LEU A 111 -0.33 10.17 8.10
C LEU A 111 -0.76 8.95 8.94
N SER A 112 -1.05 9.18 10.22
CA SER A 112 -1.52 8.14 11.13
C SER A 112 -2.87 7.58 10.68
N GLN A 113 -3.81 8.43 10.27
CA GLN A 113 -5.10 7.99 9.74
C GLN A 113 -4.94 7.12 8.48
N LEU A 114 -4.10 7.55 7.54
CA LEU A 114 -3.85 6.82 6.30
C LEU A 114 -3.17 5.47 6.56
N SER A 115 -2.14 5.45 7.41
CA SER A 115 -1.44 4.23 7.84
C SER A 115 -2.40 3.22 8.49
N ASN A 116 -3.29 3.70 9.36
CA ASN A 116 -4.33 2.87 9.97
C ASN A 116 -5.33 2.34 8.94
N LYS A 117 -5.73 3.17 7.98
CA LYS A 117 -6.63 2.76 6.89
C LYS A 117 -6.00 1.63 6.05
N ILE A 118 -4.74 1.77 5.65
CA ILE A 118 -4.01 0.74 4.90
C ILE A 118 -3.92 -0.56 5.71
N SER A 119 -3.62 -0.45 7.01
CA SER A 119 -3.53 -1.60 7.90
C SER A 119 -4.85 -2.38 7.96
N LYS A 120 -5.99 -1.68 8.07
CA LYS A 120 -7.33 -2.30 8.04
C LYS A 120 -7.65 -2.97 6.70
N ILE A 121 -7.25 -2.36 5.59
CA ILE A 121 -7.41 -2.94 4.25
C ILE A 121 -6.64 -4.27 4.16
N ASN A 122 -5.38 -4.28 4.60
CA ASN A 122 -4.55 -5.49 4.63
C ASN A 122 -5.11 -6.57 5.56
N GLU A 123 -5.58 -6.20 6.74
CA GLU A 123 -6.21 -7.13 7.67
C GLU A 123 -7.43 -7.80 7.03
N ARG A 124 -8.30 -7.02 6.38
CA ARG A 124 -9.45 -7.56 5.64
C ARG A 124 -9.02 -8.56 4.57
N MET A 125 -8.05 -8.22 3.71
CA MET A 125 -7.57 -9.15 2.68
C MET A 125 -6.95 -10.42 3.26
N ARG A 126 -6.23 -10.32 4.38
CA ARG A 126 -5.68 -11.48 5.10
C ARG A 126 -6.78 -12.38 5.68
N LEU A 127 -7.87 -11.80 6.18
CA LEU A 127 -9.03 -12.57 6.66
C LEU A 127 -9.68 -13.33 5.50
N GLU A 128 -9.91 -12.69 4.36
CA GLU A 128 -10.44 -13.32 3.15
C GLU A 128 -9.58 -14.52 2.70
N LEU A 129 -8.24 -14.37 2.67
CA LEU A 129 -7.32 -15.49 2.39
C LEU A 129 -7.45 -16.62 3.40
N LYS A 130 -7.54 -16.28 4.70
CA LYS A 130 -7.62 -17.27 5.78
C LYS A 130 -8.94 -18.04 5.74
N GLU A 131 -10.06 -17.38 5.50
CA GLU A 131 -11.38 -18.01 5.39
C GLU A 131 -11.42 -19.00 4.24
N ARG A 132 -10.87 -18.64 3.07
CA ARG A 132 -10.78 -19.56 1.93
C ARG A 132 -9.89 -20.76 2.22
N LYS A 133 -8.68 -20.54 2.74
CA LYS A 133 -7.76 -21.64 3.11
C LYS A 133 -8.39 -22.55 4.18
N GLY A 134 -9.10 -22.00 5.16
CA GLY A 134 -9.83 -22.75 6.19
C GLY A 134 -11.01 -23.55 5.63
N GLY A 135 -11.79 -22.96 4.71
CA GLY A 135 -12.88 -23.63 4.00
C GLY A 135 -12.39 -24.81 3.16
N ILE A 136 -11.31 -24.61 2.40
CA ILE A 136 -10.67 -25.65 1.58
C ILE A 136 -10.13 -26.78 2.45
N LEU A 137 -9.43 -26.48 3.55
CA LEU A 137 -8.93 -27.51 4.48
C LEU A 137 -10.07 -28.30 5.11
N SER A 138 -11.19 -27.64 5.44
CA SER A 138 -12.37 -28.32 5.97
C SER A 138 -13.03 -29.26 4.94
N PHE A 139 -12.98 -28.89 3.66
CA PHE A 139 -13.48 -29.69 2.55
C PHE A 139 -12.60 -30.92 2.28
N ILE A 140 -11.28 -30.75 2.25
CA ILE A 140 -10.31 -31.86 2.10
C ILE A 140 -10.43 -32.83 3.27
N ARG A 141 -10.56 -32.33 4.51
CA ARG A 141 -10.74 -33.19 5.69
C ARG A 141 -12.04 -34.01 5.61
N LYS A 142 -13.12 -33.45 5.06
CA LYS A 142 -14.37 -34.19 4.83
C LYS A 142 -14.25 -35.28 3.77
N LEU A 143 -13.39 -35.10 2.76
CA LEU A 143 -13.16 -36.10 1.71
C LEU A 143 -12.28 -37.26 2.19
N ILE A 144 -11.26 -36.99 3.02
CA ILE A 144 -10.33 -38.00 3.51
C ILE A 144 -10.93 -38.86 4.65
N TYR A 145 -11.75 -38.27 5.52
CA TYR A 145 -12.29 -38.95 6.71
C TYR A 145 -13.73 -39.47 6.56
N ARG A 146 -14.26 -39.53 5.34
CA ARG A 146 -15.56 -40.17 5.01
C ARG A 146 -15.46 -41.34 4.02
N GLY A 147 -14.24 -41.80 3.71
CA GLY A 147 -14.00 -43.10 3.08
C GLY A 147 -13.54 -44.11 4.13
#